data_AF-A0A3M2EVB7-F1
#
_entry.id   AF-A0A3M2EVB7-F1
#
_cell.length_a   1.000
_cell.length_b   1.000
_cell.length_c   1.000
_cell.angle_alpha   90.00
_cell.angle_beta   90.00
_cell.angle_gamma   90.00
#
_symmetry.space_group_name_H-M   'P 1'
#
loop_
_entity.id
_entity.type
_entity.pdbx_description
1 polymer ?
#
loop_
_entity_poly.entity_id
_entity_poly.type
_entity_poly.pdbx_seq_one_letter_code
_entity_poly.pdbx_strand_id
1 'polypeptide(L)' 'MASKTAPTPGEVFAFIALCLLIGFPIVGYLWETINQLLSLRVTGTRLLISLPLLAAFIGLLLWMARRLQRWQT' A
#
# COMPACT_ATOMS: atom_id res chain seq x y z
N MET A 1 -2.46 11.28 32.98
CA MET A 1 -1.66 10.12 32.51
C MET A 1 -2.53 9.35 31.52
N ALA A 2 -2.32 9.53 30.22
CA ALA A 2 -3.10 8.83 29.20
C ALA A 2 -2.62 7.37 29.14
N SER A 3 -3.52 6.43 29.40
CA SER A 3 -3.25 4.99 29.30
C SER A 3 -2.81 4.66 27.88
N LYS A 4 -1.53 4.30 27.73
CA LYS A 4 -0.94 3.72 26.53
C LYS A 4 -1.61 2.37 26.28
N THR A 5 -2.73 2.41 25.58
CA THR A 5 -3.56 1.25 25.27
C THR A 5 -2.96 0.56 24.06
N ALA A 6 -2.46 -0.66 24.25
CA ALA A 6 -2.08 -1.51 23.12
C ALA A 6 -3.28 -1.64 22.17
N PRO A 7 -3.06 -1.62 20.85
CA PRO A 7 -4.14 -1.73 19.88
C PRO A 7 -4.92 -3.02 20.13
N THR A 8 -6.24 -2.92 20.17
CA THR A 8 -7.11 -4.08 20.34
C THR A 8 -7.00 -4.99 19.12
N PRO A 9 -7.18 -6.32 19.27
CA PRO A 9 -7.08 -7.25 18.14
C PRO A 9 -7.98 -6.84 16.96
N GLY A 10 -9.18 -6.30 17.25
CA GLY A 10 -10.11 -5.80 16.24
C GLY A 10 -9.54 -4.64 15.42
N GLU A 11 -8.80 -3.72 16.03
CA GLU A 11 -8.14 -2.61 15.33
C GLU A 11 -6.99 -3.10 14.44
N VAL A 12 -6.26 -4.13 14.89
CA VAL A 12 -5.19 -4.76 14.08
C VAL A 12 -5.78 -5.45 12.86
N PHE A 13 -6.84 -6.24 13.04
CA PHE A 13 -7.53 -6.92 11.92
C PHE A 13 -8.15 -5.92 10.95
N ALA A 14 -8.82 -4.87 11.44
CA ALA A 14 -9.37 -3.81 10.60
C ALA A 14 -8.27 -3.08 9.81
N PHE A 15 -7.11 -2.83 10.44
CA PHE A 15 -5.97 -2.21 9.77
C PHE A 15 -5.39 -3.10 8.67
N ILE A 16 -5.17 -4.38 8.95
CA ILE A 16 -4.69 -5.35 7.97
C ILE A 16 -5.69 -5.49 6.81
N ALA A 17 -6.98 -5.60 7.11
CA ALA A 17 -8.03 -5.68 6.10
C ALA A 17 -8.06 -4.44 5.20
N LEU A 18 -7.93 -3.24 5.77
CA LEU A 18 -7.85 -1.98 5.03
C LEU A 18 -6.59 -1.95 4.13
N CYS A 19 -5.44 -2.34 4.68
CA CYS A 19 -4.19 -2.41 3.93
C CYS A 19 -4.29 -3.41 2.77
N LEU A 20 -4.97 -4.53 2.95
CA LEU A 20 -5.20 -5.52 1.88
C LEU A 20 -6.18 -4.99 0.83
N LEU A 21 -7.30 -4.39 1.24
CA LEU A 21 -8.31 -3.81 0.33
C LEU A 21 -7.72 -2.75 -0.60
N ILE A 22 -6.79 -1.94 -0.09
CA ILE A 22 -6.14 -0.87 -0.86
C ILE A 22 -4.88 -1.38 -1.55
N GLY A 23 -4.07 -2.19 -0.87
CA GLY A 23 -2.79 -2.69 -1.38
C GLY A 23 -2.96 -3.72 -2.50
N PHE A 24 -3.93 -4.63 -2.39
CA PHE A 24 -4.18 -5.68 -3.38
C PHE A 24 -4.46 -5.14 -4.80
N PRO A 25 -5.38 -4.19 -5.02
CA PRO A 25 -5.61 -3.64 -6.36
C PRO A 25 -4.40 -2.85 -6.88
N ILE A 26 -3.65 -2.17 -6.01
CA ILE A 26 -2.44 -1.43 -6.40
C ILE A 26 -1.35 -2.41 -6.87
N VAL A 27 -1.12 -3.49 -6.11
CA VAL A 27 -0.16 -4.54 -6.47
C VAL A 27 -0.58 -5.23 -7.76
N GLY A 28 -1.88 -5.55 -7.92
CA GLY A 28 -2.41 -6.14 -9.15
C GLY A 28 -2.16 -5.25 -10.38
N TYR A 29 -2.38 -3.95 -10.26
CA TYR A 29 -2.10 -3.01 -11.35
C TYR A 29 -0.60 -2.88 -11.66
N LEU A 30 0.25 -2.80 -10.63
CA LEU A 30 1.70 -2.75 -10.80
C LEU A 30 2.22 -4.03 -11.46
N TRP A 31 1.73 -5.19 -11.03
CA TRP A 31 2.07 -6.48 -11.62
C TRP A 31 1.68 -6.56 -13.10
N GLU A 32 0.46 -6.13 -13.44
CA GLU A 32 0.01 -6.05 -14.83
C GLU A 32 0.85 -5.08 -15.65
N THR A 33 1.32 -3.98 -15.05
CA THR A 33 2.23 -3.04 -15.72
C THR A 33 3.60 -3.66 -15.98
N ILE A 34 4.16 -4.38 -15.00
CA ILE A 34 5.42 -5.14 -15.16
C ILE A 34 5.26 -6.21 -16.24
N ASN A 35 4.15 -6.95 -16.24
CA ASN A 35 3.88 -7.98 -17.22
C ASN A 35 3.77 -7.39 -18.64
N GLN A 36 3.16 -6.21 -18.77
CA GLN A 36 3.10 -5.48 -20.03
C GLN A 36 4.45 -4.93 -20.48
N LEU A 37 5.28 -4.45 -19.56
CA LEU A 37 6.68 -4.06 -19.80
C LEU A 37 7.49 -5.24 -20.35
N LEU A 38 7.36 -6.40 -19.71
CA LEU A 38 8.00 -7.64 -20.14
C LEU A 38 7.48 -8.11 -21.51
N SER A 39 6.22 -7.86 -21.83
CA SER A 39 5.63 -8.21 -23.13
C SER A 39 6.02 -7.25 -24.28
N LEU A 40 6.88 -6.25 -24.04
CA LEU A 40 7.25 -5.17 -24.97
C LEU A 40 6.04 -4.38 -25.55
N ARG A 41 4.85 -4.55 -24.96
CA ARG A 41 3.58 -4.00 -25.46
C ARG A 41 3.17 -2.73 -24.71
N VAL A 42 4.15 -1.87 -24.46
CA VAL A 42 3.98 -0.73 -23.55
C VAL A 42 3.40 0.46 -24.30
N THR A 43 2.16 0.81 -23.97
CA THR A 43 1.57 2.10 -24.36
C THR A 43 2.04 3.16 -23.34
N GLY A 44 2.75 4.20 -23.77
CA GLY A 44 3.40 5.19 -22.88
C GLY A 44 2.47 5.88 -21.86
N THR A 45 1.16 5.94 -22.14
CA THR A 45 0.12 6.42 -21.23
C THR A 45 -0.03 5.57 -19.96
N ARG A 46 0.14 4.24 -20.04
CA ARG A 46 0.11 3.35 -18.87
C ARG A 46 1.31 3.54 -17.95
N LEU A 47 2.48 3.84 -18.54
CA LEU A 47 3.68 4.12 -17.78
C LEU A 47 3.52 5.41 -16.96
N LEU A 48 2.93 6.44 -17.56
CA LEU A 48 2.60 7.70 -16.89
C LEU A 48 1.61 7.54 -15.74
N ILE A 49 0.68 6.58 -15.82
CA ILE A 49 -0.26 6.25 -14.72
C ILE A 49 0.42 5.37 -13.66
N SER A 50 1.36 4.51 -14.05
CA SER A 50 2.07 3.63 -13.11
C SER A 50 2.94 4.39 -12.11
N LEU A 51 3.52 5.52 -12.54
CA LEU A 51 4.39 6.35 -11.71
C LEU A 51 3.67 7.00 -10.52
N PRO A 52 2.52 7.69 -10.67
CA PRO A 52 1.75 8.19 -9.55
C PRO A 52 1.13 7.05 -8.72
N LEU A 53 0.80 5.91 -9.33
CA LEU A 53 0.30 4.76 -8.58
C LEU A 53 1.39 4.16 -7.66
N LEU A 54 2.63 4.09 -8.16
CA LEU A 54 3.79 3.70 -7.35
C LEU A 54 4.04 4.70 -6.22
N ALA A 55 3.95 6.00 -6.49
CA ALA A 55 4.06 7.03 -5.46
C ALA A 55 2.97 6.89 -4.38
N ALA A 56 1.73 6.62 -4.78
CA ALA A 56 0.63 6.33 -3.85
C ALA A 56 0.90 5.08 -3.01
N PHE A 57 1.44 4.01 -3.61
CA PHE A 57 1.83 2.80 -2.91
C PHE A 57 2.91 3.04 -1.87
N ILE A 58 3.97 3.78 -2.23
CA ILE A 58 5.05 4.17 -1.31
C ILE A 58 4.48 5.02 -0.17
N GLY A 59 3.60 5.97 -0.47
CA GLY A 59 2.91 6.78 0.54
C GLY A 59 2.12 5.94 1.53
N LEU A 60 1.41 4.92 1.05
CA LEU A 60 0.67 3.96 1.87
C LEU A 60 1.64 3.18 2.79
N LEU A 61 2.75 2.68 2.26
CA LEU A 61 3.76 1.93 3.04
C LEU A 61 4.41 2.80 4.12
N LEU A 62 4.78 4.04 3.80
CA LEU A 62 5.34 4.98 4.76
C LEU A 62 4.34 5.33 5.86
N TRP A 63 3.07 5.53 5.50
CA TRP A 63 2.01 5.75 6.48
C TRP A 63 1.81 4.53 7.38
N MET A 64 1.84 3.32 6.81
CA MET A 64 1.73 2.05 7.53
C MET A 64 2.89 1.88 8.52
N ALA A 65 4.12 2.13 8.09
CA ALA A 65 5.32 2.06 8.93
C ALA A 65 5.24 3.05 10.10
N ARG A 66 4.82 4.30 9.85
CA ARG A 66 4.63 5.31 10.91
C ARG A 66 3.53 4.92 11.89
N ARG A 67 2.47 4.23 11.44
CA ARG A 67 1.39 3.76 12.33
C ARG A 67 1.87 2.63 13.22
N LEU A 68 2.62 1.68 12.67
CA LEU A 68 3.23 0.57 13.43
C LEU A 68 4.26 1.08 14.45
N GLN A 69 5.12 2.03 14.09
CA GLN A 69 6.06 2.65 15.04
C GLN A 69 5.37 3.32 16.22
N ARG A 70 4.23 3.98 15.98
CA ARG A 70 3.40 4.57 17.04
C ARG A 70 2.75 3.52 17.96
N TRP A 71 2.61 2.28 17.52
CA TRP A 71 2.10 1.19 18.36
C TRP A 71 3.21 0.53 19.19
N GLN A 72 4.46 0.63 18.75
CA GLN A 72 5.62 0.13 19.48
C GLN A 72 6.17 1.13 20.52
N THR A 73 6.06 2.44 20.26
CA THR A 73 6.54 3.51 21.16
C THR A 73 5.57 3.81 22.26
#